data_AF-A0A453NYG9-F1
#
_entry.id   AF-A0A453NYG9-F1
#
_cell.length_a   1.000
_cell.length_b   1.000
_cell.length_c   1.000
_cell.angle_alpha   90.00
_cell.angle_beta   90.00
_cell.angle_gamma   90.00
#
_symmetry.space_group_name_H-M   'P 1'
#
loop_
_entity.id
_entity.type
_entity.pdbx_description
1 polymer ?
#
loop_
_entity_poly.entity_id
_entity_poly.type
_entity_poly.pdbx_seq_one_letter_code
_entity_poly.pdbx_strand_id
1 'polypeptide(L)'
;LFAGEASDTDSTDLDEPVESSNTGSIDLDPFDYVYSNIPDSTHILKHAANCEHCKAKKFQYETDGFCCRNGEIELAEPEPIPELMRLWSSADADSRHFRESIRFFNG
;
A
#
# COMPACT_ATOMS: atom_id res chain seq x y z
N LEU A 1 31.85 4.77 -11.19
CA LEU A 1 32.02 4.69 -12.66
C LEU A 1 30.88 3.83 -13.18
N PHE A 2 29.86 4.42 -13.78
CA PHE A 2 28.82 3.67 -14.49
C PHE A 2 28.84 4.16 -15.95
N ALA A 3 29.06 3.22 -16.85
CA ALA A 3 29.23 3.46 -18.28
C ALA A 3 28.04 2.85 -19.03
N GLY A 4 27.43 3.64 -19.93
CA GLY A 4 26.65 3.23 -21.10
C GLY A 4 25.31 2.56 -20.84
N GLU A 5 24.25 2.72 -21.62
CA GLU A 5 24.01 3.39 -22.90
C GLU A 5 22.49 3.64 -22.98
N ALA A 6 22.10 4.77 -23.55
CA ALA A 6 20.70 5.05 -23.90
C ALA A 6 20.38 4.33 -25.21
N SER A 7 19.28 3.61 -25.26
CA SER A 7 18.63 3.20 -26.50
C SER A 7 17.14 3.49 -26.41
N ASP A 8 16.74 4.62 -26.99
CA ASP A 8 15.36 4.92 -27.38
C ASP A 8 14.95 3.97 -28.51
N THR A 9 13.88 3.20 -28.32
CA THR A 9 13.10 2.64 -29.43
C THR A 9 11.62 2.60 -29.09
N ASP A 10 10.93 3.57 -29.67
CA ASP A 10 9.68 3.48 -30.42
C ASP A 10 8.39 2.96 -29.75
N SER A 11 7.39 3.83 -29.85
CA SER A 11 6.01 3.70 -29.42
C SER A 11 5.24 2.80 -30.38
N THR A 12 4.47 1.86 -29.86
CA THR A 12 3.26 1.37 -30.54
C THR A 12 2.18 1.06 -29.51
N ASP A 13 1.23 1.96 -29.38
CA ASP A 13 -0.08 1.70 -28.79
C ASP A 13 -0.84 0.73 -29.68
N LEU A 14 -1.25 -0.41 -29.14
CA LEU A 14 -2.26 -1.29 -29.73
C LEU A 14 -3.25 -1.66 -28.64
N ASP A 15 -4.24 -0.78 -28.47
CA ASP A 15 -5.50 -1.07 -27.80
C ASP A 15 -6.27 -2.13 -28.61
N GLU A 16 -6.21 -3.38 -28.19
CA GLU A 16 -7.18 -4.41 -28.58
C GLU A 16 -7.97 -4.83 -27.33
N PRO A 17 -9.29 -4.55 -27.26
CA PRO A 17 -10.12 -5.03 -26.18
C PRO A 17 -10.40 -6.51 -26.41
N VAL A 18 -9.69 -7.38 -25.69
CA VAL A 18 -10.04 -8.81 -25.63
C VAL A 18 -11.28 -8.98 -24.72
N GLU A 19 -12.47 -8.89 -25.30
CA GLU A 19 -13.67 -9.45 -24.65
C GLU A 19 -13.53 -10.98 -24.64
N SER A 20 -12.90 -11.49 -23.58
CA SER A 20 -12.90 -12.91 -23.26
C SER A 20 -14.04 -13.18 -22.29
N SER A 21 -15.25 -13.36 -22.84
CA SER A 21 -16.28 -14.14 -22.17
C SER A 21 -15.85 -15.62 -22.16
N ASN A 22 -14.85 -15.94 -21.34
CA ASN A 22 -14.44 -17.29 -21.06
C ASN A 22 -15.11 -17.69 -19.74
N THR A 23 -16.25 -18.36 -19.81
CA THR A 23 -16.82 -19.09 -18.68
C THR A 23 -15.90 -20.29 -18.40
N GLY A 24 -14.71 -19.99 -17.86
CA GLY A 24 -13.76 -20.99 -17.39
C GLY A 24 -14.39 -21.76 -16.25
N SER A 25 -14.18 -23.08 -16.25
CA SER A 25 -14.49 -24.00 -15.16
C SER A 25 -14.26 -23.32 -13.81
N ILE A 26 -15.31 -23.17 -13.00
CA ILE A 26 -15.18 -22.60 -11.66
C ILE A 26 -14.27 -23.56 -10.89
N ASP A 27 -13.01 -23.16 -10.74
CA ASP A 27 -12.02 -23.81 -9.89
C ASP A 27 -12.42 -23.52 -8.45
N LEU A 28 -13.37 -24.31 -7.94
CA LEU A 28 -13.82 -24.21 -6.55
C LEU A 28 -12.69 -24.73 -5.66
N ASP A 29 -12.19 -23.87 -4.77
CA ASP A 29 -11.19 -24.24 -3.77
C ASP A 29 -11.68 -25.47 -2.98
N PRO A 30 -10.97 -26.62 -3.02
CA PRO A 30 -11.34 -27.82 -2.25
C PRO A 30 -11.46 -27.59 -0.74
N PHE A 31 -10.89 -26.48 -0.23
CA PHE A 31 -10.91 -26.09 1.17
C PHE A 31 -11.84 -24.91 1.49
N ASP A 32 -12.73 -24.51 0.57
CA ASP A 32 -13.68 -23.41 0.77
C ASP A 32 -14.50 -23.57 2.07
N TYR A 33 -14.81 -24.82 2.45
CA TYR A 33 -15.52 -25.14 3.69
C TYR A 33 -14.81 -24.62 4.97
N VAL A 34 -13.49 -24.43 4.95
CA VAL A 34 -12.72 -23.89 6.10
C VAL A 34 -13.15 -22.45 6.39
N TYR A 35 -13.56 -21.72 5.36
CA TYR A 35 -13.96 -20.32 5.47
C TYR A 35 -15.46 -20.13 5.74
N SER A 36 -16.26 -21.21 5.78
CA SER A 36 -17.73 -21.15 5.99
C SER A 36 -18.18 -20.39 7.25
N ASN A 37 -17.31 -20.30 8.25
CA ASN A 37 -17.59 -19.63 9.53
C ASN A 37 -17.02 -18.21 9.61
N ILE A 38 -16.33 -17.74 8.57
CA ILE A 38 -15.87 -16.36 8.50
C ILE A 38 -17.10 -15.50 8.17
N PRO A 39 -17.45 -14.52 9.02
CA PRO A 39 -18.55 -13.62 8.70
C PRO A 39 -18.30 -12.87 7.39
N ASP A 40 -19.26 -12.89 6.48
CA ASP A 40 -19.21 -12.14 5.21
C ASP A 40 -19.20 -10.63 5.41
N SER A 41 -19.63 -10.18 6.60
CA SER A 41 -19.65 -8.77 6.97
C SER A 41 -18.66 -8.50 8.10
N THR A 42 -17.85 -7.46 7.92
CA THR A 42 -16.97 -6.97 8.98
C THR A 42 -17.71 -5.95 9.83
N HIS A 43 -17.55 -6.04 11.15
CA HIS A 43 -17.99 -4.98 12.05
C HIS A 43 -17.09 -3.76 11.85
N ILE A 44 -17.58 -2.79 11.07
CA ILE A 44 -16.88 -1.52 10.85
C ILE A 44 -17.14 -0.63 12.06
N LEU A 45 -16.07 -0.17 12.71
CA LEU A 45 -16.16 0.83 13.77
C LEU A 45 -16.74 2.13 13.23
N LYS A 46 -17.58 2.81 14.02
CA LYS A 46 -18.09 4.14 13.64
C LYS A 46 -16.92 5.10 13.48
N HIS A 47 -17.09 6.03 12.55
CA HIS A 47 -16.15 7.12 12.37
C HIS A 47 -16.09 7.98 13.65
N ALA A 48 -14.88 8.17 14.19
CA ALA A 48 -14.61 9.16 15.21
C ALA A 48 -13.90 10.35 14.57
N ALA A 49 -14.16 11.56 15.07
CA ALA A 49 -13.45 12.75 14.61
C ALA A 49 -11.94 12.59 14.86
N ASN A 50 -11.12 13.06 13.93
CA ASN A 50 -9.67 13.08 14.10
C ASN A 50 -9.27 13.91 15.33
N CYS A 51 -8.12 13.61 15.91
CA CYS A 51 -7.59 14.36 17.04
C CYS A 51 -7.45 15.86 16.69
N GLU A 52 -7.92 16.74 17.57
CA GLU A 52 -7.82 18.19 17.34
C GLU A 52 -6.37 18.69 17.39
N HIS A 53 -5.52 18.04 18.19
CA HIS A 53 -4.11 18.40 18.37
C HIS A 53 -3.24 17.93 17.20
N CYS A 54 -3.12 16.61 16.99
CA CYS A 54 -2.18 16.04 16.02
C CYS A 54 -2.82 15.58 14.70
N LYS A 55 -4.15 15.79 14.52
CA LYS A 55 -4.92 15.37 13.32
C LYS A 55 -4.91 13.87 13.02
N ALA A 56 -4.37 13.05 13.92
CA ALA A 56 -4.40 11.59 13.80
C ALA A 56 -5.85 11.06 13.76
N LYS A 57 -6.07 10.03 12.95
CA LYS A 57 -7.36 9.34 12.85
C LYS A 57 -7.68 8.66 14.18
N LYS A 58 -8.88 8.92 14.72
CA LYS A 58 -9.34 8.27 15.94
C LYS A 58 -10.24 7.06 15.67
N PHE A 59 -10.26 6.13 16.61
CA PHE A 59 -11.17 4.98 16.61
C PHE A 59 -12.25 5.09 17.70
N GLN A 60 -13.40 4.45 17.48
CA GLN A 60 -14.62 4.57 18.30
C GLN A 60 -14.42 4.26 19.81
N TYR A 61 -13.38 3.52 20.18
CA TYR A 61 -13.10 3.12 21.56
C TYR A 61 -11.63 3.36 21.94
N GLU A 62 -10.97 4.27 21.24
CA GLU A 62 -9.61 4.68 21.56
C GLU A 62 -9.59 5.45 22.87
N THR A 63 -8.63 5.14 23.73
CA THR A 63 -8.43 5.86 24.99
C THR A 63 -7.98 7.30 24.73
N ASP A 64 -8.39 8.23 25.60
CA ASP A 64 -7.94 9.61 25.52
C ASP A 64 -6.41 9.71 25.58
N GLY A 65 -5.86 10.61 24.76
CA GLY A 65 -4.42 10.81 24.66
C GLY A 65 -3.62 9.69 23.98
N PHE A 66 -4.24 8.65 23.42
CA PHE A 66 -3.50 7.57 22.74
C PHE A 66 -2.61 8.08 21.59
N CYS A 67 -3.10 9.03 20.79
CA CYS A 67 -2.37 9.55 19.63
C CYS A 67 -1.31 10.62 19.92
N CYS A 68 -1.48 11.43 20.96
CA CYS A 68 -0.57 12.57 21.24
C CYS A 68 -0.59 13.04 22.70
N ARG A 69 -1.09 12.20 23.62
CA ARG A 69 -1.25 12.53 25.05
C ARG A 69 -1.91 13.89 25.26
N ASN A 70 -3.06 14.11 24.60
CA ASN A 70 -3.82 15.36 24.62
C ASN A 70 -3.00 16.60 24.22
N GLY A 71 -2.11 16.44 23.24
CA GLY A 71 -1.25 17.51 22.73
C GLY A 71 0.06 17.68 23.48
N GLU A 72 0.36 16.88 24.51
CA GLU A 72 1.67 16.89 25.17
C GLU A 72 2.78 16.30 24.31
N ILE A 73 2.44 15.44 23.34
CA ILE A 73 3.38 14.86 22.38
C ILE A 73 3.16 15.51 21.01
N GLU A 74 4.18 16.21 20.54
CA GLU A 74 4.24 16.72 19.18
C GLU A 74 4.84 15.63 18.27
N LEU A 75 4.09 15.21 17.26
CA LEU A 75 4.60 14.30 16.24
C LEU A 75 5.53 15.11 15.34
N ALA A 76 6.81 14.74 15.31
CA ALA A 76 7.73 15.30 14.34
C ALA A 76 7.26 14.92 12.93
N GLU A 77 7.21 15.90 12.03
CA GLU A 77 7.10 15.65 10.59
C GLU A 77 8.54 15.56 10.05
N PRO A 78 9.15 14.36 9.97
CA PRO A 78 10.47 14.24 9.38
C PRO A 78 10.39 14.64 7.91
N GLU A 79 11.34 15.46 7.45
CA GLU A 79 11.50 15.65 6.02
C GLU A 79 11.81 14.28 5.39
N PRO A 80 11.05 13.88 4.36
CA PRO A 80 11.27 12.60 3.72
C PRO A 80 12.60 12.64 2.99
N ILE A 81 13.49 11.68 3.27
CA ILE A 81 14.79 11.57 2.62
C ILE A 81 14.57 11.45 1.11
N PRO A 82 15.03 12.40 0.28
CA PRO A 82 14.65 12.47 -1.14
C PRO A 82 15.00 11.21 -1.93
N GLU A 83 16.15 10.60 -1.61
CA GLU A 83 16.58 9.36 -2.25
C GLU A 83 15.66 8.18 -1.89
N LEU A 84 15.22 8.09 -0.63
CA LEU A 84 14.26 7.08 -0.20
C LEU A 84 12.93 7.28 -0.92
N MET A 85 12.45 8.53 -1.04
CA MET A 85 11.24 8.82 -1.81
C MET A 85 11.35 8.37 -3.26
N ARG A 86 12.49 8.60 -3.92
CA ARG A 86 12.73 8.12 -5.30
C ARG A 86 12.68 6.59 -5.37
N LEU A 87 13.32 5.90 -4.44
CA LEU A 87 13.32 4.43 -4.39
C LEU A 87 11.89 3.87 -4.25
N TRP A 88 11.03 4.56 -3.52
CA TRP A 88 9.64 4.16 -3.31
C TRP A 88 8.68 4.52 -4.45
N SER A 89 8.93 5.62 -5.17
CA SER A 89 7.96 6.19 -6.12
C SER A 89 8.36 6.06 -7.60
N SER A 90 9.66 5.93 -7.90
CA SER A 90 10.14 5.87 -9.29
C SER A 90 9.96 4.48 -9.92
N ALA A 91 10.01 4.46 -11.26
CA ALA A 91 9.96 3.25 -12.09
C ALA A 91 11.36 2.72 -12.47
N ASP A 92 12.43 3.38 -11.99
CA ASP A 92 13.82 2.99 -12.22
C ASP A 92 14.09 1.54 -11.80
N ALA A 93 15.09 0.90 -12.42
CA ALA A 93 15.43 -0.49 -12.15
C ALA A 93 15.80 -0.73 -10.68
N ASP A 94 16.52 0.22 -10.07
CA ASP A 94 16.89 0.16 -8.65
C ASP A 94 15.69 0.39 -7.73
N SER A 95 14.76 1.30 -8.07
CA SER A 95 13.50 1.50 -7.35
C SER A 95 12.58 0.27 -7.39
N ARG A 96 12.52 -0.45 -8.51
CA ARG A 96 11.79 -1.74 -8.60
C ARG A 96 12.44 -2.81 -7.72
N HIS A 97 13.75 -2.98 -7.85
CA HIS A 97 14.50 -3.95 -7.05
C HIS A 97 14.35 -3.66 -5.55
N PHE A 98 14.43 -2.40 -5.14
CA PHE A 98 14.23 -1.97 -3.77
C PHE A 98 12.85 -2.36 -3.23
N ARG A 99 11.77 -2.10 -3.99
CA ARG A 99 10.39 -2.44 -3.58
C ARG A 99 10.15 -3.95 -3.52
N GLU A 100 10.69 -4.70 -4.47
CA GLU A 100 10.59 -6.17 -4.50
C GLU A 100 11.38 -6.82 -3.36
N SER A 101 12.51 -6.23 -2.99
CA SER A 101 13.44 -6.77 -1.99
C SER A 101 13.35 -6.06 -0.64
N ILE A 102 12.27 -5.34 -0.36
CA ILE A 102 12.19 -4.47 0.81
C ILE A 102 12.37 -5.20 2.15
N ARG A 103 11.95 -6.47 2.24
CA ARG A 103 12.15 -7.31 3.43
C ARG A 103 13.62 -7.65 3.67
N PHE A 104 14.42 -7.74 2.61
CA PHE A 104 15.86 -7.96 2.73
C PHE A 104 16.56 -6.72 3.27
N PHE A 105 16.15 -5.51 2.85
CA PHE A 105 16.76 -4.26 3.31
C PHE A 105 16.34 -3.85 4.74
N ASN A 106 15.14 -4.23 5.21
CA ASN A 106 14.61 -3.91 6.53
C ASN A 106 14.66 -5.08 7.54
N GLY A 107 15.29 -6.19 7.16
CA GLY A 107 15.38 -7.43 7.95
C GLY A 107 16.43 -7.38 9.04
#